data_AF-A0A140GJW6-F1
#
_entry.id   AF-A0A140GJW6-F1
#
_cell.length_a   1.000
_cell.length_b   1.000
_cell.length_c   1.000
_cell.angle_alpha   90.00
_cell.angle_beta   90.00
_cell.angle_gamma   90.00
#
_symmetry.space_group_name_H-M   'P 1'
#
loop_
_entity.id
_entity.type
_entity.pdbx_description
1 polymer ?
#
loop_
_entity_poly.entity_id
_entity_poly.type
_entity_poly.pdbx_seq_one_letter_code
_entity_poly.pdbx_strand_id
1 'polypeptide(L)'
;DNGVTKPKMFYAHDLTSSTITGLNILNPPHQVVSVNGASDLTIDSMTIDASDGDDNGGKNADCFDISESDTVTISNAVCKNQDDCLA
;
A
#
# COMPACT_ATOMS: atom_id res chain seq x y z
N ASP A 1 10.54 -6.72 13.17
CA ASP A 1 9.39 -7.58 12.87
C ASP A 1 9.64 -9.00 13.42
N ASN A 2 9.18 -9.32 14.64
CA ASN A 2 9.46 -10.59 15.36
C ASN A 2 8.20 -11.44 15.58
N GLY A 3 7.14 -11.20 14.81
CA GLY A 3 5.85 -11.90 14.92
C GLY A 3 5.76 -13.11 13.98
N VAL A 4 4.53 -13.63 13.79
CA VAL A 4 4.25 -14.62 12.75
C VAL A 4 4.55 -14.05 11.36
N THR A 5 4.95 -14.91 10.42
CA THR A 5 5.08 -14.53 9.01
C THR A 5 3.72 -14.10 8.46
N LYS A 6 3.64 -12.89 7.92
CA LYS A 6 2.44 -12.32 7.30
C LYS A 6 2.73 -12.05 5.82
N PRO A 7 1.79 -12.32 4.90
CA PRO A 7 1.98 -12.00 3.49
C PRO A 7 1.84 -10.49 3.26
N LYS A 8 2.54 -9.96 2.25
CA LYS A 8 2.23 -8.63 1.69
C LYS A 8 0.94 -8.70 0.86
N MET A 9 0.20 -7.60 0.78
CA MET A 9 -1.14 -7.61 0.18
C MET A 9 -1.14 -7.50 -1.36
N PHE A 10 -0.51 -6.47 -1.93
CA PHE A 10 -0.61 -6.17 -3.36
C PHE A 10 0.72 -5.70 -3.96
N TYR A 11 1.17 -6.36 -5.04
CA TYR A 11 2.40 -6.02 -5.77
C TYR A 11 2.05 -5.27 -7.06
N ALA A 12 2.36 -3.98 -7.09
CA ALA A 12 2.34 -3.14 -8.28
C ALA A 12 3.75 -3.08 -8.88
N HIS A 13 4.26 -4.26 -9.26
CA HIS A 13 5.64 -4.40 -9.75
C HIS A 13 5.70 -4.31 -11.27
N ASP A 14 6.78 -3.73 -11.79
CA ASP A 14 7.10 -3.63 -13.23
C ASP A 14 5.99 -3.01 -14.10
N LEU A 15 5.17 -2.13 -13.50
CA LEU A 15 4.11 -1.42 -14.21
C LEU A 15 4.68 -0.19 -14.93
N THR A 16 4.44 -0.12 -16.24
CA THR A 16 4.85 1.03 -17.08
C THR A 16 3.62 1.73 -17.65
N SER A 17 3.58 3.06 -17.59
CA SER A 17 2.49 3.91 -18.13
C SER A 17 1.10 3.35 -17.81
N SER A 18 0.86 3.13 -16.52
CA SER A 18 -0.28 2.37 -16.00
C SER A 18 -1.10 3.20 -15.02
N THR A 19 -2.36 2.80 -14.82
CA THR A 19 -3.25 3.45 -13.85
C THR A 19 -4.01 2.41 -13.03
N ILE A 20 -4.00 2.60 -11.72
CA ILE A 20 -4.81 1.86 -10.74
C ILE A 20 -5.77 2.87 -10.12
N THR A 21 -7.08 2.60 -10.16
CA THR A 21 -8.07 3.55 -9.63
C THR A 21 -9.18 2.87 -8.85
N GLY A 22 -9.62 3.50 -7.74
CA GLY A 22 -10.84 3.16 -7.03
C GLY A 22 -10.82 1.85 -6.23
N LEU A 23 -9.65 1.27 -5.97
CA LEU A 23 -9.55 0.05 -5.16
C LEU A 23 -9.82 0.36 -3.68
N ASN A 24 -10.54 -0.55 -3.02
CA ASN A 24 -10.79 -0.50 -1.58
C ASN A 24 -10.24 -1.76 -0.92
N ILE A 25 -9.28 -1.60 -0.01
CA ILE A 25 -8.59 -2.68 0.72
C ILE A 25 -8.94 -2.55 2.20
N LEU A 26 -9.42 -3.65 2.78
CA LEU A 26 -9.84 -3.73 4.19
C LEU A 26 -8.97 -4.74 4.95
N ASN A 27 -8.49 -4.35 6.13
CA ASN A 27 -7.76 -5.19 7.09
C ASN A 27 -6.62 -6.02 6.47
N PRO A 28 -5.65 -5.37 5.81
CA PRO A 28 -4.48 -6.04 5.26
C PRO A 28 -3.65 -6.66 6.41
N PRO A 29 -3.03 -7.83 6.19
CA PRO A 29 -2.27 -8.52 7.23
C PRO A 29 -0.94 -7.82 7.58
N HIS A 30 -0.40 -7.02 6.66
CA HIS A 30 0.90 -6.34 6.73
C HIS A 30 0.94 -5.24 5.65
N GLN A 31 2.11 -4.85 5.13
CA GLN A 31 2.24 -3.82 4.09
C GLN A 31 1.31 -4.06 2.89
N VAL A 32 0.73 -2.96 2.42
CA VAL A 32 -0.45 -3.01 1.56
C VAL A 32 -0.05 -2.97 0.09
N VAL A 33 0.43 -1.82 -0.39
CA VAL A 33 0.82 -1.65 -1.80
C VAL A 33 2.33 -1.55 -1.90
N SER A 34 2.96 -2.60 -2.43
CA SER A 34 4.38 -2.56 -2.79
C SER A 34 4.52 -2.14 -4.25
N VAL A 35 5.09 -0.96 -4.46
CA VAL A 35 5.47 -0.43 -5.78
C VAL A 35 6.98 -0.64 -5.95
N ASN A 36 7.35 -1.38 -7.00
CA ASN A 36 8.75 -1.68 -7.31
C ASN A 36 8.94 -1.74 -8.82
N GLY A 37 10.02 -1.16 -9.35
CA GLY A 37 10.30 -1.19 -10.79
C GLY A 37 9.26 -0.47 -11.66
N ALA A 38 8.42 0.40 -11.08
CA ALA A 38 7.35 1.07 -11.82
C ALA A 38 7.86 2.33 -12.51
N SER A 39 7.31 2.64 -13.68
CA SER A 39 7.56 3.89 -14.41
C SER A 39 6.25 4.50 -14.89
N ASP A 40 6.00 5.77 -14.58
CA ASP A 40 4.76 6.46 -14.99
C ASP A 40 3.50 5.72 -14.50
N LEU A 41 3.47 5.42 -13.20
CA LEU A 41 2.33 4.78 -12.54
C LEU A 41 1.46 5.82 -11.85
N THR A 42 0.17 5.85 -12.16
CA THR A 42 -0.83 6.62 -11.41
C THR A 42 -1.66 5.69 -10.52
N ILE A 43 -1.76 6.00 -9.23
CA ILE A 43 -2.68 5.38 -8.28
C ILE A 43 -3.64 6.47 -7.81
N ASP A 44 -4.92 6.34 -8.14
CA ASP A 44 -5.92 7.36 -7.82
C ASP A 44 -7.10 6.78 -7.02
N SER A 45 -7.58 7.54 -6.03
CA SER A 45 -8.82 7.23 -5.30
C SER A 45 -8.80 5.86 -4.62
N MET A 46 -7.63 5.37 -4.20
CA MET A 46 -7.50 4.12 -3.46
C MET A 46 -7.82 4.34 -1.98
N THR A 47 -8.65 3.47 -1.40
CA THR A 47 -8.92 3.44 0.04
C THR A 47 -8.25 2.21 0.66
N ILE A 48 -7.44 2.45 1.69
CA ILE A 48 -6.86 1.43 2.56
C ILE A 48 -7.39 1.71 3.96
N ASP A 49 -8.23 0.79 4.44
CA ASP A 49 -8.79 0.83 5.79
C ASP A 49 -8.30 -0.37 6.60
N ALA A 50 -7.33 -0.12 7.48
CA ALA A 50 -6.81 -1.08 8.44
C ALA A 50 -7.15 -0.65 9.87
N SER A 51 -8.20 0.17 10.09
CA SER A 51 -8.49 0.73 11.42
C SER A 51 -8.72 -0.33 12.50
N ASP A 52 -9.23 -1.50 12.14
CA ASP A 52 -9.40 -2.61 13.11
C ASP A 52 -8.05 -3.05 13.70
N GLY A 53 -6.93 -2.78 13.02
CA GLY A 53 -5.58 -3.04 13.50
C GLY A 53 -5.21 -2.28 14.76
N ASP A 54 -5.79 -1.11 15.02
CA ASP A 54 -5.48 -0.30 16.21
C ASP A 54 -5.80 -1.05 17.51
N ASP A 55 -6.95 -1.75 17.54
CA ASP A 55 -7.43 -2.51 18.69
C ASP A 55 -7.05 -3.99 18.64
N ASN A 56 -6.65 -4.50 17.47
CA ASN A 56 -6.36 -5.94 17.26
C ASN A 56 -4.87 -6.24 17.01
N GLY A 57 -3.98 -5.29 17.31
CA GLY A 57 -2.53 -5.51 17.28
C GLY A 57 -1.89 -5.47 15.89
N GLY A 58 -2.52 -4.74 14.96
CA GLY A 58 -1.95 -4.40 13.65
C GLY A 58 -0.61 -3.68 13.81
N LYS A 59 0.36 -4.05 12.96
CA LYS A 59 1.70 -3.45 12.89
C LYS A 59 2.23 -3.60 11.47
N ASN A 60 3.02 -2.63 11.02
CA ASN A 60 3.64 -2.67 9.68
C ASN A 60 2.59 -2.82 8.58
N ALA A 61 1.51 -2.04 8.70
CA ALA A 61 0.40 -1.98 7.75
C ALA A 61 0.60 -0.81 6.78
N ASP A 62 1.82 -0.61 6.30
CA ASP A 62 2.25 0.51 5.48
C ASP A 62 1.39 0.59 4.21
N CYS A 63 0.83 1.77 3.92
CA CYS A 63 -0.14 1.90 2.83
C CYS A 63 0.53 1.77 1.45
N PHE A 64 1.63 2.51 1.24
CA PHE A 64 2.38 2.52 -0.01
C PHE A 64 3.87 2.46 0.29
N ASP A 65 4.51 1.33 -0.05
CA ASP A 65 5.97 1.17 -0.06
C ASP A 65 6.47 1.39 -1.48
N ILE A 66 7.28 2.43 -1.72
CA ILE A 66 7.82 2.73 -3.05
C ILE A 66 9.32 2.48 -3.07
N SER A 67 9.77 1.68 -4.04
CA SER A 67 11.18 1.40 -4.26
C SER A 67 11.49 1.32 -5.75
N GLU A 68 12.72 1.64 -6.16
CA GLU A 68 13.23 1.41 -7.52
C GLU A 68 12.27 1.85 -8.65
N SER A 69 11.54 2.94 -8.45
CA SER A 69 10.49 3.40 -9.35
C SER A 69 10.76 4.85 -9.77
N ASP A 70 10.29 5.22 -10.95
CA ASP A 70 10.42 6.56 -11.52
C ASP A 70 9.04 7.12 -11.87
N THR A 71 8.71 8.31 -11.37
CA THR A 71 7.40 8.96 -11.60
C THR A 71 6.21 8.10 -11.18
N VAL A 72 5.95 8.05 -9.87
CA VAL A 72 4.72 7.48 -9.30
C VAL A 72 3.85 8.62 -8.78
N THR A 73 2.61 8.71 -9.26
CA THR A 73 1.62 9.69 -8.80
C THR A 73 0.57 8.98 -7.96
N ILE A 74 0.44 9.37 -6.69
CA ILE A 74 -0.62 8.91 -5.80
C ILE A 74 -1.54 10.08 -5.50
N SER A 75 -2.83 9.97 -5.83
CA SER A 75 -3.82 11.02 -5.64
C SER A 75 -5.10 10.50 -5.00
N ASN A 76 -5.75 11.36 -4.20
CA ASN A 76 -7.06 11.08 -3.57
C ASN A 76 -7.09 9.79 -2.73
N ALA A 77 -5.93 9.33 -2.26
CA ALA A 77 -5.84 8.12 -1.45
C ALA A 77 -6.32 8.37 -0.02
N VAL A 78 -6.98 7.38 0.57
CA VAL A 78 -7.32 7.34 1.99
C VAL A 78 -6.52 6.22 2.63
N CYS A 79 -5.75 6.52 3.66
CA CYS A 79 -4.95 5.57 4.40
C CYS A 79 -5.29 5.68 5.89
N LYS A 80 -5.83 4.60 6.46
CA LYS A 80 -6.01 4.42 7.91
C LYS A 80 -5.25 3.16 8.31
N ASN A 81 -4.11 3.31 8.97
CA ASN A 81 -3.21 2.20 9.27
C ASN A 81 -2.40 2.42 10.55
N GLN A 82 -1.49 1.49 10.85
CA GLN A 82 -0.66 1.47 12.07
C GLN A 82 0.82 1.76 11.79
N ASP A 83 1.16 2.19 10.58
CA ASP A 83 2.54 2.43 10.16
C ASP A 83 2.57 3.54 9.10
N ASP A 84 3.61 3.61 8.28
CA ASP A 84 3.77 4.69 7.30
C ASP A 84 2.59 4.77 6.30
N CYS A 85 2.10 5.99 6.09
CA CYS A 85 1.15 6.26 5.01
C CYS A 85 1.84 6.18 3.64
N LEU A 86 3.13 6.50 3.59
CA LEU A 86 4.00 6.44 2.42
C LEU A 86 5.44 6.25 2.92
N ALA A 87 6.14 5.25 2.40
CA ALA A 87 7.54 4.96 2.69
C ALA A 87 8.37 4.90 1.40
#